data_AF-A0A434SKH4-F1
#
_entry.id   AF-A0A434SKH4-F1
#
_cell.length_a   1.000
_cell.length_b   1.000
_cell.length_c   1.000
_cell.angle_alpha   90.00
_cell.angle_beta   90.00
_cell.angle_gamma   90.00
#
_symmetry.space_group_name_H-M   'P 1'
#
loop_
_entity.id
_entity.type
_entity.pdbx_description
1 polymer ?
#
loop_
_entity_poly.entity_id
_entity_poly.type
_entity_poly.pdbx_seq_one_letter_code
_entity_poly.pdbx_strand_id
1 'polypeptide(L)'
;MAVAGDYRLGPQDKLNIRIAEWQTVDGTFRDWSSINGDYSVGPAGTLSVPFVGEMQAAGKTTSEIAAAIGLALQRKLALPDKPEASVEMAQFRPFYISGEVQNPGQFPYVPDLTVLKAVSIAGGIRRNADYGPQLGKDLVTAKGSFDIYDDQRLRLIIKRARIDADLAGKTSFEIPKEAADDPRTQAIVADEMQILTADQKALKLKLDALDDLKGVLEGEIESLQKKIANQQQQVDLAQQQLTSIGPLAQKG
;
A
#
# COMPACT_ATOMS: atom_id res chain seq x y z
N MET A 1 -28.34 -10.39 -37.69
CA MET A 1 -27.05 -10.59 -38.38
C MET A 1 -26.76 -9.31 -39.14
N ALA A 2 -25.82 -8.49 -38.67
CA ALA A 2 -25.46 -7.27 -39.37
C ALA A 2 -24.58 -7.67 -40.56
N VAL A 3 -25.05 -7.39 -41.77
CA VAL A 3 -24.27 -7.56 -43.00
C VAL A 3 -23.06 -6.64 -42.88
N ALA A 4 -21.85 -7.22 -42.91
CA ALA A 4 -20.62 -6.46 -42.96
C ALA A 4 -20.64 -5.63 -44.25
N GLY A 5 -20.89 -4.32 -44.12
CA GLY A 5 -20.68 -3.41 -45.23
C GLY A 5 -19.20 -3.42 -45.60
N ASP A 6 -18.91 -3.40 -46.90
CA ASP A 6 -17.54 -3.33 -47.39
C ASP A 6 -16.74 -2.24 -46.67
N TYR A 7 -15.51 -2.56 -46.29
CA TYR A 7 -14.67 -1.67 -45.52
C TYR A 7 -14.45 -0.37 -46.29
N ARG A 8 -14.87 0.75 -45.68
CA ARG A 8 -14.64 2.09 -46.22
C ARG A 8 -13.37 2.67 -45.61
N LEU A 9 -12.52 3.15 -46.52
CA LEU A 9 -11.25 3.76 -46.19
C LEU A 9 -11.46 5.02 -45.33
N GLY A 10 -10.54 5.26 -44.42
CA GLY A 10 -10.50 6.43 -43.56
C GLY A 10 -9.07 6.87 -43.25
N PRO A 11 -8.92 7.96 -42.48
CA PRO A 11 -7.61 8.43 -42.06
C PRO A 11 -6.82 7.34 -41.32
N GLN A 12 -5.49 7.37 -41.48
CA GLN A 12 -4.53 6.40 -40.90
C GLN A 12 -4.57 4.97 -41.49
N ASP A 13 -5.41 4.70 -42.49
CA ASP A 13 -5.29 3.47 -43.27
C ASP A 13 -4.03 3.51 -44.14
N LYS A 14 -3.37 2.35 -44.27
CA LYS A 14 -2.27 2.15 -45.22
C LYS A 14 -2.70 1.20 -46.32
N LEU A 15 -2.37 1.59 -47.55
CA LEU A 15 -2.73 0.92 -48.78
C LEU A 15 -1.46 0.52 -49.54
N ASN A 16 -1.39 -0.73 -50.00
CA ASN A 16 -0.41 -1.15 -50.98
C ASN A 16 -1.01 -0.92 -52.36
N ILE A 17 -0.36 -0.10 -53.18
CA ILE A 17 -0.82 0.21 -54.54
C ILE A 17 0.15 -0.44 -55.52
N ARG A 18 -0.39 -1.17 -56.49
CA ARG A 18 0.34 -1.76 -57.61
C ARG A 18 -0.32 -1.38 -58.92
N ILE A 19 0.46 -0.84 -59.85
CA ILE A 19 -0.04 -0.40 -61.15
C ILE A 19 0.69 -1.20 -62.23
N ALA A 20 -0.10 -1.83 -63.09
CA ALA A 20 0.37 -2.52 -64.28
C ALA A 20 -0.25 -1.88 -65.52
N GLU A 21 0.56 -1.64 -66.54
CA GLU A 21 0.08 -1.17 -67.84
C GLU A 21 0.38 -2.22 -68.90
N TRP A 22 -0.65 -2.58 -69.66
CA TRP A 22 -0.51 -3.40 -70.85
C TRP A 22 -0.21 -2.49 -72.05
N GLN A 23 1.00 -2.57 -72.61
CA GLN A 23 1.36 -1.79 -73.79
C GLN A 23 0.94 -2.55 -75.05
N THR A 24 -0.14 -2.10 -75.69
CA THR A 24 -0.73 -2.73 -76.89
C THR A 24 0.19 -2.71 -78.11
N VAL A 25 1.11 -1.75 -78.21
CA VAL A 25 2.04 -1.59 -79.34
C VAL A 25 3.22 -2.57 -79.29
N ASP A 26 3.76 -2.81 -78.09
CA ASP A 26 4.97 -3.62 -77.90
C ASP A 26 4.67 -5.04 -77.37
N GLY A 27 3.42 -5.32 -76.97
CA GLY A 27 3.01 -6.60 -76.41
C GLY A 27 3.65 -6.92 -75.05
N THR A 28 4.10 -5.89 -74.32
CA THR A 28 4.82 -6.03 -73.04
C THR A 28 4.06 -5.40 -71.89
N PHE A 29 4.28 -5.93 -70.68
CA PHE A 29 3.83 -5.31 -69.44
C PHE A 29 4.87 -4.30 -68.97
N ARG A 30 4.44 -3.06 -68.74
CA ARG A 30 5.24 -2.08 -68.03
C ARG A 30 4.87 -2.11 -66.55
N ASP A 31 5.83 -2.48 -65.71
CA ASP A 31 5.69 -2.35 -64.26
C ASP A 31 6.07 -0.93 -63.83
N TRP A 32 5.16 -0.26 -63.13
CA TRP A 32 5.35 1.10 -62.63
C TRP A 32 5.96 1.08 -61.23
N SER A 33 7.16 0.50 -61.10
CA SER A 33 7.87 0.36 -59.81
C SER A 33 8.11 1.67 -59.07
N SER A 34 8.14 2.81 -59.78
CA SER A 34 8.25 4.15 -59.17
C SER A 34 6.96 4.68 -58.53
N ILE A 35 5.81 4.06 -58.81
CA ILE A 35 4.52 4.39 -58.19
C ILE A 35 4.07 3.26 -57.25
N ASN A 36 4.55 2.04 -57.46
CA ASN A 36 4.22 0.93 -56.58
C ASN A 36 4.78 1.14 -55.18
N GLY A 37 3.97 0.94 -54.15
CA GLY A 37 4.41 1.12 -52.77
C GLY A 37 3.28 1.22 -51.77
N ASP A 38 3.67 1.50 -50.53
CA ASP A 38 2.76 1.70 -49.41
C ASP A 38 2.44 3.18 -49.22
N TYR A 39 1.15 3.51 -49.26
CA TYR A 39 0.64 4.86 -49.11
C TYR A 39 -0.31 4.95 -47.93
N SER A 40 -0.17 6.00 -47.12
CA SER A 40 -1.07 6.26 -46.00
C SER A 40 -2.11 7.31 -46.35
N VAL A 41 -3.35 7.09 -45.92
CA VAL A 41 -4.41 8.11 -45.98
C VAL A 41 -4.13 9.18 -44.91
N GLY A 42 -4.01 10.42 -45.36
CA GLY A 42 -3.73 11.57 -44.51
C GLY A 42 -4.91 11.93 -43.59
N PRO A 43 -4.71 12.87 -42.63
CA PRO A 43 -5.76 13.29 -41.70
C PRO A 43 -7.01 13.88 -42.37
N ALA A 44 -6.82 14.54 -43.53
CA ALA A 44 -7.91 15.08 -44.34
C ALA A 44 -8.70 14.01 -45.13
N GLY A 45 -8.32 12.73 -45.03
CA GLY A 45 -8.92 11.65 -45.80
C GLY A 45 -8.43 11.60 -47.26
N THR A 46 -7.35 12.32 -47.57
CA THR A 46 -6.73 12.34 -48.89
C THR A 46 -5.59 11.32 -48.97
N LEU A 47 -5.40 10.76 -50.16
CA LEU A 47 -4.32 9.85 -50.53
C LEU A 47 -3.45 10.54 -51.58
N SER A 48 -2.16 10.68 -51.29
CA SER A 48 -1.20 11.31 -52.18
C SER A 48 -0.46 10.24 -52.96
N VAL A 49 -0.77 10.12 -54.26
CA VAL A 49 -0.12 9.17 -55.16
C VAL A 49 0.72 9.94 -56.18
N PRO A 50 2.01 9.57 -56.40
CA PRO A 50 2.85 10.18 -57.41
C PRO A 50 2.17 10.21 -58.79
N PHE A 51 2.39 11.28 -59.57
CA PHE A 51 1.81 11.56 -60.89
C PHE A 51 0.29 11.78 -60.92
N VAL A 52 -0.45 11.27 -59.93
CA VAL A 52 -1.90 11.46 -59.77
C VAL A 52 -2.22 12.70 -58.93
N GLY A 53 -1.42 12.97 -57.89
CA GLY A 53 -1.64 14.03 -56.91
C GLY A 53 -2.48 13.57 -55.72
N GLU A 54 -3.08 14.52 -55.00
CA GLU A 54 -3.96 14.23 -53.87
C GLU A 54 -5.36 13.83 -54.34
N MET A 55 -5.89 12.74 -53.81
CA MET A 55 -7.23 12.26 -54.10
C MET A 55 -8.03 11.94 -52.85
N GLN A 56 -9.34 12.18 -52.87
CA GLN A 56 -10.22 11.80 -51.77
C GLN A 56 -10.35 10.28 -51.68
N ALA A 57 -9.82 9.70 -50.59
CA ALA A 57 -9.88 8.28 -50.27
C ALA A 57 -10.89 7.93 -49.19
N ALA A 58 -11.11 8.84 -48.23
CA ALA A 58 -12.08 8.60 -47.16
C ALA A 58 -13.49 8.34 -47.70
N GLY A 59 -14.14 7.28 -47.21
CA GLY A 59 -15.49 6.88 -47.59
C GLY A 59 -15.58 5.96 -48.81
N LYS A 60 -14.49 5.79 -49.58
CA LYS A 60 -14.44 4.90 -50.75
C LYS A 60 -13.94 3.50 -50.38
N THR A 61 -14.22 2.53 -51.25
CA THR A 61 -13.63 1.18 -51.16
C THR A 61 -12.27 1.14 -51.87
N THR A 62 -11.49 0.07 -51.62
CA THR A 62 -10.22 -0.15 -52.32
C THR A 62 -10.41 -0.25 -53.84
N SER A 63 -11.47 -0.92 -54.30
CA SER A 63 -11.80 -1.05 -55.72
C SER A 63 -12.17 0.29 -56.36
N GLU A 64 -12.90 1.15 -55.65
CA GLU A 64 -13.24 2.49 -56.13
C GLU A 64 -12.00 3.38 -56.25
N ILE A 65 -11.06 3.27 -55.30
CA ILE A 65 -9.79 3.99 -55.34
C ILE A 65 -8.89 3.47 -56.45
N ALA A 66 -8.80 2.16 -56.65
CA ALA A 66 -8.10 1.55 -57.77
C ALA A 66 -8.60 2.09 -59.12
N ALA A 67 -9.93 2.11 -59.32
CA ALA A 67 -10.52 2.65 -60.53
C ALA A 67 -10.23 4.16 -60.73
N ALA A 68 -10.25 4.93 -59.63
CA ALA A 68 -9.94 6.36 -59.65
C ALA A 68 -8.47 6.64 -59.98
N ILE A 69 -7.53 5.87 -59.42
CA ILE A 69 -6.09 5.95 -59.74
C ILE A 69 -5.86 5.71 -61.23
N GLY A 70 -6.43 4.63 -61.77
CA GLY A 70 -6.28 4.30 -63.20
C GLY A 70 -6.79 5.41 -64.12
N LEU A 71 -7.97 5.99 -63.82
CA LEU A 71 -8.53 7.10 -64.59
C LEU A 71 -7.71 8.39 -64.47
N ALA A 72 -7.19 8.68 -63.28
CA ALA A 72 -6.40 9.88 -63.05
C ALA A 72 -5.04 9.81 -63.75
N LEU A 73 -4.38 8.64 -63.72
CA LEU A 73 -3.14 8.38 -64.47
C LEU A 73 -3.37 8.51 -65.98
N GLN A 74 -4.43 7.91 -66.51
CA GLN A 74 -4.77 8.01 -67.93
C GLN A 74 -4.91 9.46 -68.39
N ARG A 75 -5.64 10.29 -67.63
CA ARG A 75 -5.85 11.71 -67.97
C ARG A 75 -4.60 12.56 -67.81
N LYS A 76 -3.81 12.34 -66.75
CA LYS A 76 -2.62 13.15 -66.44
C LYS A 76 -1.44 12.85 -67.35
N LEU A 77 -1.28 11.60 -67.76
CA LEU A 77 -0.15 11.13 -68.56
C LEU A 77 -0.52 10.89 -70.04
N ALA A 78 -1.77 11.20 -70.42
CA ALA A 78 -2.29 11.04 -71.78
C ALA A 78 -2.04 9.63 -72.35
N LEU A 79 -2.23 8.60 -71.50
CA LEU A 79 -2.02 7.20 -71.88
C LEU A 79 -3.13 6.74 -72.85
N PRO A 80 -2.78 5.94 -73.88
CA PRO A 80 -3.75 5.44 -74.86
C PRO A 80 -4.78 4.50 -74.20
N ASP A 81 -4.31 3.63 -73.30
CA ASP A 81 -5.11 2.67 -72.57
C ASP A 81 -5.17 3.02 -71.07
N LYS A 82 -6.22 2.58 -70.39
CA LYS A 82 -6.35 2.77 -68.93
C LYS A 82 -5.42 1.79 -68.22
N PRO A 83 -4.46 2.27 -67.38
CA PRO A 83 -3.63 1.38 -66.59
C PRO A 83 -4.47 0.67 -65.53
N GLU A 84 -4.13 -0.59 -65.27
CA GLU A 84 -4.77 -1.40 -64.24
C GLU A 84 -4.09 -1.14 -62.90
N ALA A 85 -4.84 -0.60 -61.94
CA ALA A 85 -4.37 -0.41 -60.58
C ALA A 85 -5.02 -1.46 -59.67
N SER A 86 -4.22 -2.13 -58.86
CA SER A 86 -4.65 -2.95 -57.74
C SER A 86 -4.31 -2.23 -56.43
N VAL A 87 -5.28 -2.17 -55.53
CA VAL A 87 -5.14 -1.51 -54.22
C VAL A 87 -5.55 -2.50 -53.15
N GLU A 88 -4.61 -2.83 -52.28
CA GLU A 88 -4.78 -3.75 -51.17
C GLU A 88 -4.58 -3.03 -49.83
N MET A 89 -5.24 -3.51 -48.77
CA MET A 89 -5.03 -2.98 -47.43
C MET A 89 -3.69 -3.49 -46.87
N ALA A 90 -2.73 -2.60 -46.66
CA ALA A 90 -1.49 -2.92 -45.97
C ALA A 90 -1.67 -2.91 -44.44
N GLN A 91 -2.40 -1.92 -43.93
CA GLN A 91 -2.70 -1.80 -42.50
C GLN A 91 -4.02 -1.05 -42.30
N PHE A 92 -4.92 -1.62 -41.52
CA PHE A 92 -6.14 -0.92 -41.10
C PHE A 92 -5.83 0.11 -40.01
N ARG A 93 -6.63 1.17 -39.95
CA ARG A 93 -6.51 2.19 -38.91
C ARG A 93 -6.61 1.57 -37.51
N PRO A 94 -5.79 2.03 -36.56
CA PRO A 94 -5.76 1.49 -35.22
C PRO A 94 -6.98 1.90 -34.39
N PHE A 95 -7.26 1.14 -33.34
CA PHE A 95 -8.19 1.49 -32.29
C PHE A 95 -7.52 1.35 -30.91
N TYR A 96 -8.09 2.00 -29.89
CA TYR A 96 -7.53 2.03 -28.55
C TYR A 96 -8.39 1.22 -27.58
N ILE A 97 -7.73 0.46 -26.71
CA ILE A 97 -8.37 -0.26 -25.62
C ILE A 97 -7.84 0.31 -24.31
N SER A 98 -8.75 0.76 -23.46
CA SER A 98 -8.48 1.32 -22.13
C SER A 98 -9.37 0.66 -21.07
N GLY A 99 -8.92 0.67 -19.81
CA GLY A 99 -9.67 0.14 -18.67
C GLY A 99 -9.01 -1.11 -18.06
N GLU A 100 -9.82 -1.97 -17.43
CA GLU A 100 -9.37 -3.20 -16.77
C GLU A 100 -9.11 -4.35 -17.76
N VAL A 101 -8.16 -4.13 -18.66
CA VAL A 101 -7.62 -5.18 -19.54
C VAL A 101 -6.16 -5.45 -19.19
N GLN A 102 -5.64 -6.62 -19.55
CA GLN A 102 -4.25 -6.96 -19.26
C GLN A 102 -3.27 -5.98 -19.92
N ASN A 103 -3.47 -5.68 -21.20
CA ASN A 103 -2.62 -4.80 -22.00
C ASN A 103 -3.44 -3.64 -22.59
N PRO A 104 -3.60 -2.52 -21.87
CA PRO A 104 -4.19 -1.32 -22.45
C PRO A 104 -3.25 -0.72 -23.48
N GLY A 105 -3.78 -0.21 -24.59
CA GLY A 105 -2.95 0.34 -25.66
C GLY A 105 -3.64 0.42 -27.02
N GLN A 106 -2.80 0.61 -28.04
CA GLN A 106 -3.21 0.74 -29.43
C GLN A 106 -3.12 -0.61 -30.14
N PHE A 107 -4.17 -0.99 -30.87
CA PHE A 107 -4.23 -2.25 -31.61
C PHE A 107 -4.70 -2.02 -33.05
N PRO A 108 -4.21 -2.79 -34.04
CA PRO A 108 -4.68 -2.70 -35.42
C PRO A 108 -6.10 -3.25 -35.54
N TYR A 109 -6.97 -2.57 -36.29
CA TYR A 109 -8.30 -3.08 -36.61
C TYR A 109 -8.21 -4.31 -37.53
N VAL A 110 -9.15 -5.25 -37.37
CA VAL A 110 -9.29 -6.43 -38.22
C VAL A 110 -10.76 -6.53 -38.64
N PRO A 111 -11.07 -6.97 -39.87
CA PRO A 111 -12.44 -7.26 -40.28
C PRO A 111 -13.15 -8.20 -39.27
N ASP A 112 -14.45 -8.00 -39.08
CA ASP A 112 -15.27 -8.76 -38.12
C ASP A 112 -14.79 -8.72 -36.65
N LEU A 113 -14.11 -7.63 -36.27
CA LEU A 113 -13.74 -7.35 -34.89
C LEU A 113 -15.00 -7.06 -34.06
N THR A 114 -15.20 -7.87 -33.01
CA THR A 114 -16.22 -7.61 -31.99
C THR A 114 -15.57 -7.09 -30.72
N VAL A 115 -16.35 -6.46 -29.83
CA VAL A 115 -15.85 -6.02 -28.52
C VAL A 115 -15.21 -7.17 -27.75
N LEU A 116 -15.81 -8.37 -27.80
CA LEU A 116 -15.25 -9.55 -27.15
C LEU A 116 -13.88 -9.93 -27.73
N LYS A 117 -13.74 -9.98 -29.06
CA LYS A 117 -12.44 -10.25 -29.72
C LYS A 117 -11.41 -9.18 -29.39
N ALA A 118 -11.80 -7.91 -29.35
CA ALA A 118 -10.92 -6.80 -28.97
C ALA A 118 -10.38 -6.97 -27.55
N VAL A 119 -11.24 -7.30 -26.58
CA VAL A 119 -10.83 -7.57 -25.19
C VAL A 119 -9.90 -8.79 -25.12
N SER A 120 -10.14 -9.83 -25.92
CA SER A 120 -9.23 -10.97 -26.01
C SER A 120 -7.85 -10.61 -26.56
N ILE A 121 -7.79 -9.76 -27.59
CA ILE A 121 -6.52 -9.24 -28.16
C ILE A 121 -5.74 -8.44 -27.11
N ALA A 122 -6.45 -7.69 -26.25
CA ALA A 122 -5.85 -6.98 -25.11
C ALA A 122 -5.39 -7.90 -23.96
N GLY A 123 -5.46 -9.23 -24.11
CA GLY A 123 -5.09 -10.20 -23.08
C GLY A 123 -6.21 -10.57 -22.11
N GLY A 124 -7.44 -10.13 -22.38
CA GLY A 124 -8.61 -10.36 -21.52
C GLY A 124 -8.76 -9.34 -20.41
N ILE A 125 -9.82 -9.50 -19.62
CA ILE A 125 -10.06 -8.67 -18.44
C ILE A 125 -8.91 -8.86 -17.46
N ARG A 126 -8.41 -7.76 -16.91
CA ARG A 126 -7.37 -7.80 -15.89
C ARG A 126 -7.92 -8.55 -14.69
N ARG A 127 -7.50 -9.81 -14.52
CA ARG A 127 -7.77 -10.53 -13.29
C ARG A 127 -6.90 -9.87 -12.24
N ASN A 128 -7.55 -9.18 -11.32
CA ASN A 128 -6.97 -8.67 -10.08
C ASN A 128 -6.44 -9.85 -9.24
N ALA A 129 -5.35 -10.47 -9.69
CA ALA A 129 -4.72 -11.63 -9.06
C ALA A 129 -4.03 -11.25 -7.73
N ASP A 130 -3.81 -9.96 -7.49
CA ASP A 130 -3.25 -9.46 -6.24
C ASP A 130 -4.23 -9.56 -5.06
N TYR A 131 -5.54 -9.60 -5.31
CA TYR A 131 -6.56 -9.66 -4.26
C TYR A 131 -7.00 -11.10 -3.90
N GLY A 132 -6.48 -12.15 -4.54
CA GLY A 132 -6.88 -13.52 -4.19
C GLY A 132 -6.12 -14.06 -2.97
N PRO A 133 -4.80 -14.26 -3.07
CA PRO A 133 -4.01 -14.89 -2.01
C PRO A 133 -3.64 -13.93 -0.85
N GLN A 134 -3.49 -12.63 -1.13
CA GLN A 134 -3.03 -11.65 -0.14
C GLN A 134 -4.16 -11.23 0.81
N LEU A 135 -5.39 -11.04 0.31
CA LEU A 135 -6.56 -10.76 1.17
C LEU A 135 -6.77 -11.84 2.23
N GLY A 136 -6.63 -13.12 1.87
CA GLY A 136 -6.72 -14.22 2.83
C GLY A 136 -5.66 -14.12 3.93
N LYS A 137 -4.41 -13.86 3.55
CA LYS A 137 -3.29 -13.69 4.49
C LYS A 137 -3.48 -12.45 5.38
N ASP A 138 -3.85 -11.32 4.79
CA ASP A 138 -4.05 -10.06 5.49
C ASP A 138 -5.22 -10.15 6.47
N LEU A 139 -6.30 -10.84 6.11
CA LEU A 139 -7.42 -11.12 7.02
C LEU A 139 -7.00 -12.03 8.17
N VAL A 140 -6.19 -13.07 7.91
CA VAL A 140 -5.66 -13.95 8.97
C VAL A 140 -4.74 -13.18 9.92
N THR A 141 -3.83 -12.37 9.38
CA THR A 141 -2.93 -11.54 10.18
C THR A 141 -3.70 -10.48 10.96
N ALA A 142 -4.67 -9.79 10.34
CA ALA A 142 -5.51 -8.81 11.00
C ALA A 142 -6.30 -9.43 12.15
N LYS A 143 -6.93 -10.58 11.93
CA LYS A 143 -7.66 -11.31 12.97
C LYS A 143 -6.74 -11.73 14.11
N GLY A 144 -5.58 -12.31 13.80
CA GLY A 144 -4.59 -12.69 14.81
C GLY A 144 -4.11 -11.50 15.64
N SER A 145 -3.87 -10.34 15.00
CA SER A 145 -3.49 -9.12 15.72
C SER A 145 -4.61 -8.58 16.62
N PHE A 146 -5.87 -8.66 16.15
CA PHE A 146 -7.03 -8.26 16.94
C PHE A 146 -7.17 -9.08 18.21
N ASP A 147 -7.06 -10.41 18.11
CA ASP A 147 -7.17 -11.32 19.25
C ASP A 147 -6.09 -11.03 20.32
N ILE A 148 -4.85 -10.70 19.89
CA ILE A 148 -3.75 -10.33 20.79
C ILE A 148 -4.03 -9.00 21.49
N TYR A 149 -4.47 -7.97 20.76
CA TYR A 149 -4.72 -6.65 21.36
C TYR A 149 -5.94 -6.67 22.28
N ASP A 150 -6.94 -7.49 21.98
CA ASP A 150 -8.10 -7.69 22.84
C ASP A 150 -7.70 -8.33 24.18
N ASP A 151 -6.85 -9.36 24.16
CA ASP A 151 -6.30 -9.96 25.38
C ASP A 151 -5.49 -8.95 26.22
N GLN A 152 -4.61 -8.19 25.56
CA GLN A 152 -3.82 -7.15 26.23
C GLN A 152 -4.71 -6.07 26.86
N ARG A 153 -5.75 -5.63 26.14
CA ARG A 153 -6.71 -4.65 26.62
C ARG A 153 -7.42 -5.15 27.87
N LEU A 154 -7.91 -6.39 27.85
CA LEU A 154 -8.61 -7.00 28.98
C LEU A 154 -7.71 -7.07 30.22
N ARG A 155 -6.46 -7.55 30.06
CA ARG A 155 -5.48 -7.62 31.14
C ARG A 155 -5.16 -6.24 31.72
N LEU A 156 -5.01 -5.21 30.88
CA LEU A 156 -4.73 -3.85 31.33
C LEU A 156 -5.87 -3.24 32.15
N ILE A 157 -7.13 -3.50 31.77
CA ILE A 157 -8.31 -3.03 32.51
C ILE A 157 -8.32 -3.61 33.93
N ILE A 158 -8.09 -4.93 34.05
CA ILE A 158 -8.07 -5.61 35.35
C ILE A 158 -6.86 -5.16 36.19
N LYS A 159 -5.68 -5.05 35.57
CA LYS A 159 -4.47 -4.56 36.23
C LYS A 159 -4.64 -3.15 36.77
N ARG A 160 -5.31 -2.27 36.02
CA ARG A 160 -5.64 -0.92 36.49
C ARG A 160 -6.50 -0.97 37.75
N ALA A 161 -7.57 -1.77 37.76
CA ALA A 161 -8.44 -1.91 38.93
C ALA A 161 -7.68 -2.43 40.16
N ARG A 162 -6.76 -3.38 39.97
CA ARG A 162 -5.87 -3.86 41.02
C ARG A 162 -4.95 -2.75 41.55
N ILE A 163 -4.32 -1.96 40.68
CA ILE A 163 -3.46 -0.84 41.09
C ILE A 163 -4.25 0.21 41.88
N ASP A 164 -5.47 0.54 41.42
CA ASP A 164 -6.34 1.48 42.13
C ASP A 164 -6.72 0.96 43.53
N ALA A 165 -6.90 -0.36 43.69
CA ALA A 165 -7.16 -0.99 44.98
C ALA A 165 -5.93 -1.02 45.89
N ASP A 166 -4.74 -1.28 45.33
CA ASP A 166 -3.47 -1.27 46.07
C ASP A 166 -3.16 0.14 46.61
N LEU A 167 -3.34 1.16 45.77
CA LEU A 167 -3.23 2.58 46.16
C LEU A 167 -4.22 2.96 47.27
N ALA A 168 -5.41 2.36 47.28
CA ALA A 168 -6.42 2.57 48.31
C ALA A 168 -6.22 1.69 49.56
N GLY A 169 -5.20 0.83 49.59
CA GLY A 169 -4.94 -0.11 50.69
C GLY A 169 -6.03 -1.18 50.85
N LYS A 170 -6.81 -1.47 49.80
CA LYS A 170 -7.88 -2.48 49.81
C LYS A 170 -7.31 -3.87 49.52
N THR A 171 -7.78 -4.89 50.24
CA THR A 171 -7.34 -6.28 50.05
C THR A 171 -8.05 -7.01 48.89
N SER A 172 -9.00 -6.34 48.24
CA SER A 172 -9.74 -6.83 47.09
C SER A 172 -10.11 -5.69 46.15
N PHE A 173 -10.37 -6.02 44.89
CA PHE A 173 -10.85 -5.08 43.87
C PHE A 173 -12.06 -5.65 43.16
N GLU A 174 -12.94 -4.77 42.69
CA GLU A 174 -14.13 -5.13 41.93
C GLU A 174 -13.81 -5.27 40.44
N ILE A 175 -14.52 -6.17 39.76
CA ILE A 175 -14.35 -6.39 38.33
C ILE A 175 -14.91 -5.18 37.57
N PRO A 176 -14.10 -4.49 36.74
CA PRO A 176 -14.60 -3.40 35.93
C PRO A 176 -15.72 -3.86 35.00
N LYS A 177 -16.75 -3.01 34.81
CA LYS A 177 -17.90 -3.33 33.96
C LYS A 177 -17.48 -3.64 32.52
N GLU A 178 -16.41 -3.03 32.02
CA GLU A 178 -15.91 -3.31 30.66
C GLU A 178 -15.26 -4.69 30.51
N ALA A 179 -14.94 -5.38 31.60
CA ALA A 179 -14.36 -6.72 31.62
C ALA A 179 -15.35 -7.80 32.07
N ALA A 180 -16.52 -7.43 32.61
CA ALA A 180 -17.45 -8.38 33.25
C ALA A 180 -18.06 -9.41 32.29
N ASP A 181 -18.15 -9.08 30.99
CA ASP A 181 -18.81 -9.91 29.99
C ASP A 181 -17.91 -11.02 29.40
N ASP A 182 -16.59 -10.97 29.61
CA ASP A 182 -15.64 -11.92 29.01
C ASP A 182 -15.41 -13.16 29.91
N PRO A 183 -15.54 -14.40 29.38
CA PRO A 183 -15.26 -15.63 30.14
C PRO A 183 -13.83 -15.70 30.73
N ARG A 184 -12.85 -15.07 30.07
CA ARG A 184 -11.43 -15.06 30.49
C ARG A 184 -11.20 -14.20 31.72
N THR A 185 -12.11 -13.29 32.04
CA THR A 185 -11.98 -12.34 33.14
C THR A 185 -11.79 -13.02 34.49
N GLN A 186 -12.50 -14.13 34.75
CA GLN A 186 -12.40 -14.81 36.03
C GLN A 186 -10.98 -15.33 36.31
N ALA A 187 -10.33 -15.89 35.30
CA ALA A 187 -8.95 -16.37 35.42
C ALA A 187 -7.97 -15.22 35.65
N ILE A 188 -8.08 -14.14 34.87
CA ILE A 188 -7.19 -12.99 34.99
C ILE A 188 -7.38 -12.28 36.33
N VAL A 189 -8.61 -12.17 36.82
CA VAL A 189 -8.91 -11.60 38.14
C VAL A 189 -8.33 -12.46 39.25
N ALA A 190 -8.42 -13.79 39.15
CA ALA A 190 -7.83 -14.69 40.15
C ALA A 190 -6.30 -14.51 40.23
N ASP A 191 -5.62 -14.44 39.09
CA ASP A 191 -4.18 -14.19 39.01
C ASP A 191 -3.82 -12.83 39.63
N GLU A 192 -4.54 -11.76 39.27
CA GLU A 192 -4.28 -10.41 39.78
C GLU A 192 -4.63 -10.25 41.28
N MET A 193 -5.60 -11.00 41.79
CA MET A 193 -5.87 -11.08 43.24
C MET A 193 -4.71 -11.74 43.99
N GLN A 194 -4.12 -12.82 43.46
CA GLN A 194 -2.95 -13.44 44.07
C GLN A 194 -1.78 -12.46 44.12
N ILE A 195 -1.54 -11.72 43.04
CA ILE A 195 -0.50 -10.68 42.99
C ILE A 195 -0.76 -9.61 44.05
N LEU A 196 -1.99 -9.08 44.15
CA LEU A 196 -2.34 -8.06 45.14
C LEU A 196 -2.06 -8.52 46.58
N THR A 197 -2.51 -9.73 46.94
CA THR A 197 -2.28 -10.26 48.30
C THR A 197 -0.81 -10.50 48.59
N ALA A 198 -0.02 -10.93 47.59
CA ALA A 198 1.42 -11.12 47.72
C ALA A 198 2.14 -9.78 47.93
N ASP A 199 1.78 -8.76 47.15
CA ASP A 199 2.36 -7.42 47.23
C ASP A 199 2.04 -6.77 48.58
N GLN A 200 0.80 -6.86 49.06
CA GLN A 200 0.42 -6.36 50.37
C GLN A 200 1.14 -7.05 51.51
N LYS A 201 1.29 -8.38 51.43
CA LYS A 201 2.05 -9.14 52.42
C LYS A 201 3.52 -8.71 52.43
N ALA A 202 4.13 -8.55 51.25
CA ALA A 202 5.51 -8.09 51.13
C ALA A 202 5.69 -6.66 51.66
N LEU A 203 4.75 -5.77 51.40
CA LEU A 203 4.75 -4.40 51.93
C LEU A 203 4.63 -4.40 53.46
N LYS A 204 3.71 -5.19 54.02
CA LYS A 204 3.54 -5.32 55.47
C LYS A 204 4.81 -5.82 56.14
N LEU A 205 5.43 -6.87 55.61
CA LEU A 205 6.70 -7.38 56.15
C LEU A 205 7.83 -6.35 56.10
N LYS A 206 7.87 -5.50 55.07
CA LYS A 206 8.83 -4.39 55.00
C LYS A 206 8.56 -3.32 56.05
N LEU A 207 7.29 -2.98 56.28
CA LEU A 207 6.90 -2.02 57.32
C LEU A 207 7.24 -2.54 58.71
N ASP A 208 6.86 -3.78 59.02
CA ASP A 208 7.17 -4.43 60.29
C ASP A 208 8.70 -4.44 60.56
N ALA A 209 9.51 -4.78 59.55
CA ALA A 209 10.97 -4.76 59.67
C ALA A 209 11.56 -3.35 59.86
N LEU A 210 10.94 -2.32 59.27
CA LEU A 210 11.36 -0.92 59.47
C LEU A 210 10.98 -0.43 60.88
N ASP A 211 9.81 -0.81 61.38
CA ASP A 211 9.37 -0.49 62.74
C ASP A 211 10.26 -1.19 63.78
N ASP A 212 10.64 -2.45 63.56
CA ASP A 212 11.61 -3.16 64.41
C ASP A 212 12.97 -2.45 64.43
N LEU A 213 13.49 -2.06 63.25
CA LEU A 213 14.75 -1.31 63.14
C LEU A 213 14.67 0.03 63.88
N LYS A 214 13.55 0.75 63.74
CA LYS A 214 13.30 1.99 64.46
C LYS A 214 13.34 1.77 65.97
N GLY A 215 12.67 0.72 66.47
CA GLY A 215 12.69 0.37 67.89
C GLY A 215 14.10 0.07 68.42
N VAL A 216 14.92 -0.65 67.64
CA VAL A 216 16.32 -0.92 68.00
C VAL A 216 17.13 0.38 68.10
N LEU A 217 17.00 1.28 67.13
CA LEU A 217 17.70 2.56 67.12
C LEU A 217 17.24 3.48 68.26
N GLU A 218 15.94 3.50 68.59
CA GLU A 218 15.41 4.25 69.73
C GLU A 218 15.97 3.75 71.07
N GLY A 219 16.08 2.43 71.25
CA GLY A 219 16.72 1.83 72.42
C GLY A 219 18.22 2.15 72.52
N GLU A 220 18.92 2.19 71.39
CA GLU A 220 20.33 2.60 71.34
C GLU A 220 20.50 4.08 71.71
N ILE A 221 19.62 4.96 71.21
CA ILE A 221 19.59 6.38 71.60
C ILE A 221 19.37 6.53 73.11
N GLU A 222 18.42 5.80 73.70
CA GLU A 222 18.14 5.87 75.14
C GLU A 222 19.37 5.43 75.97
N SER A 223 20.02 4.34 75.56
CA SER A 223 21.25 3.85 76.19
C SER A 223 22.39 4.88 76.11
N LEU A 224 22.59 5.49 74.94
CA LEU A 224 23.58 6.54 74.74
C LEU A 224 23.26 7.79 75.58
N GLN A 225 22.00 8.20 75.69
CA GLN A 225 21.57 9.30 76.55
C GLN A 225 21.88 9.02 78.04
N LYS A 226 21.59 7.81 78.53
CA LYS A 226 21.96 7.40 79.89
C LYS A 226 23.49 7.44 80.10
N LYS A 227 24.26 7.02 79.10
CA LYS A 227 25.73 7.07 79.15
C LYS A 227 26.25 8.50 79.22
N ILE A 228 25.69 9.40 78.42
CA ILE A 228 26.01 10.84 78.45
C ILE A 228 25.70 11.43 79.82
N ALA A 229 24.51 11.16 80.37
CA ALA A 229 24.12 11.66 81.69
C ALA A 229 25.07 11.18 82.81
N ASN A 230 25.44 9.90 82.79
CA ASN A 230 26.42 9.34 83.74
C ASN A 230 27.81 9.99 83.60
N GLN A 231 28.28 10.19 82.36
CA GLN A 231 29.56 10.87 82.12
C GLN A 231 29.51 12.33 82.59
N GLN A 232 28.41 13.04 82.35
CA GLN A 232 28.23 14.41 82.82
C GLN A 232 28.31 14.49 84.35
N GLN A 233 27.65 13.58 85.07
CA GLN A 233 27.75 13.51 86.54
C GLN A 233 29.19 13.26 87.02
N GLN A 234 29.95 12.41 86.33
CA GLN A 234 31.36 12.18 86.67
C GLN A 234 32.22 13.44 86.45
N VAL A 235 31.97 14.17 85.36
CA VAL A 235 32.65 15.44 85.08
C VAL A 235 32.32 16.48 86.15
N ASP A 236 31.04 16.61 86.53
CA ASP A 236 30.60 17.55 87.57
C ASP A 236 31.24 17.22 88.94
N LEU A 237 31.30 15.93 89.30
CA LEU A 237 31.98 15.47 90.53
C LEU A 237 33.49 15.76 90.49
N ALA A 238 34.15 15.52 89.36
CA ALA A 238 35.57 15.84 89.19
C ALA A 238 35.82 17.36 89.29
N GLN A 239 34.94 18.19 88.73
CA GLN A 239 35.00 19.64 88.87
C GLN A 239 34.78 20.09 90.33
N GLN A 240 33.85 19.49 91.06
CA GLN A 240 33.66 19.77 92.49
C GLN A 240 34.90 19.39 93.32
N GLN A 241 35.54 18.26 93.03
CA GLN A 241 36.80 17.86 93.67
C GLN A 241 37.94 18.84 93.37
N LEU A 242 38.07 19.29 92.13
CA LEU A 242 39.05 20.32 91.76
C LEU A 242 38.80 21.64 92.51
N THR A 243 37.52 22.04 92.62
CA THR A 243 37.13 23.27 93.30
C THR A 243 37.33 23.19 94.82
N SER A 244 37.17 22.01 95.44
CA SER A 244 37.44 21.80 96.87
C SER A 244 38.93 21.66 97.21
N ILE A 245 39.76 21.23 96.27
CA ILE A 245 41.22 21.23 96.40
C ILE A 245 41.81 22.65 96.25
N GLY A 246 41.19 23.52 95.44
CA GLY A 246 41.60 24.93 95.27
C GLY A 246 41.86 25.71 96.57
N PRO A 247 40.95 25.72 97.57
CA PRO A 247 41.18 26.40 98.85
C PRO A 247 42.16 25.67 99.79
N LEU A 248 42.42 24.36 99.58
CA LEU A 248 43.43 23.61 100.32
C LEU A 248 44.85 23.90 99.79
N ALA A 249 44.98 24.07 98.46
CA ALA A 249 46.24 24.45 97.83
C ALA A 249 46.64 25.91 98.08
N GLN A 250 45.70 26.80 98.41
CA GLN A 250 45.98 28.19 98.81
C GLN A 250 46.28 28.38 100.30
N LYS A 251 46.09 27.35 101.15
CA LYS A 251 46.35 27.40 102.60
C LYS A 251 47.61 26.64 103.04
N GLY A 252 48.40 26.14 102.09
CA GLY A 252 49.71 25.50 102.32
C GLY A 252 50.84 26.39 101.83
#